data_AF-A0A1C6KSH6-F1
#
_entry.id   AF-A0A1C6KSH6-F1
#
_cell.length_a   1.000
_cell.length_b   1.000
_cell.length_c   1.000
_cell.angle_alpha   90.00
_cell.angle_beta   90.00
_cell.angle_gamma   90.00
#
_symmetry.space_group_name_H-M   'P 1'
#
loop_
_entity.id
_entity.type
_entity.pdbx_description
1 polymer ?
#
loop_
_entity_poly.entity_id
_entity_poly.type
_entity_poly.pdbx_seq_one_letter_code
_entity_poly.pdbx_strand_id
1 'polypeptide(L)'
;MADSSKDIQLRELKDMINDLKKMIKTLQATVDAANKREEALTQERDNLKEEIDLLRKKLFGTSSEKRTLDIPGQLNFFNEAELEQDPEAAKAEDLETILPEKTAKKRKARATDAERFKGVPIEKKYLELSEEEKLCPVCGTPLKEIGEEFVRRELVFVPAKLKVYEYYSKSYECPQCRLQDILVCYPSSRQIK
;
A
#
# COMPACT_ATOMS: atom_id res chain seq x y z
N MET A 1 60.32 -55.78 -15.46
CA MET A 1 59.77 -55.21 -16.71
C MET A 1 59.43 -53.76 -16.40
N ALA A 2 60.02 -52.79 -17.10
CA ALA A 2 59.75 -51.38 -16.84
C ALA A 2 58.44 -50.99 -17.53
N ASP A 3 57.49 -50.43 -16.79
CA ASP A 3 56.25 -49.88 -17.34
C ASP A 3 56.59 -48.82 -18.41
N SER A 4 55.93 -48.84 -19.57
CA SER A 4 56.23 -47.86 -20.61
C SER A 4 55.74 -46.48 -20.18
N SER A 5 56.37 -45.42 -20.69
CA SER A 5 56.01 -44.02 -20.39
C SER A 5 54.50 -43.74 -20.55
N LYS A 6 53.84 -44.43 -21.48
CA LYS A 6 52.38 -44.32 -21.70
C LYS A 6 51.55 -44.96 -20.58
N ASP A 7 52.04 -46.04 -19.96
CA ASP A 7 51.34 -46.75 -18.88
C ASP A 7 51.36 -45.94 -17.58
N ILE A 8 52.45 -45.19 -17.34
CA ILE A 8 52.58 -44.25 -16.23
C ILE A 8 51.60 -43.08 -16.41
N GLN A 9 51.57 -42.47 -17.60
CA GLN A 9 50.62 -41.40 -17.93
C GLN A 9 49.16 -41.85 -17.78
N LEU A 10 48.83 -43.08 -18.17
CA LEU A 10 47.47 -43.62 -17.99
C LEU A 10 47.10 -43.82 -16.53
N ARG A 11 48.07 -44.12 -15.64
CA ARG A 11 47.84 -44.24 -14.20
C ARG A 11 47.56 -42.88 -13.58
N GLU A 12 48.37 -41.88 -13.91
CA GLU A 12 48.20 -40.49 -13.47
C GLU A 12 46.84 -39.91 -13.92
N LEU A 13 46.45 -40.14 -15.17
CA LEU A 13 45.13 -39.72 -15.68
C LEU A 13 43.98 -40.39 -14.92
N LYS A 14 44.10 -41.67 -14.56
CA LYS A 14 43.09 -42.38 -13.76
C LYS A 14 43.01 -41.83 -12.34
N ASP A 15 44.13 -41.50 -11.73
CA ASP A 15 44.19 -40.92 -10.40
C ASP A 15 43.54 -39.52 -10.37
N MET A 16 43.84 -38.68 -11.37
CA MET A 16 43.17 -37.39 -11.55
C MET A 16 41.65 -37.54 -11.75
N ILE A 17 41.20 -38.50 -12.55
CA ILE A 17 39.77 -38.77 -12.73
C ILE A 17 39.12 -39.20 -11.41
N ASN A 18 39.81 -40.01 -10.61
CA ASN A 18 39.31 -40.43 -9.31
C ASN A 18 39.19 -39.26 -8.34
N ASP A 19 40.17 -38.36 -8.32
CA ASP A 19 40.14 -37.18 -7.46
C ASP A 19 39.07 -36.17 -7.90
N LEU A 20 38.90 -35.96 -9.20
CA LEU A 20 37.78 -35.16 -9.73
C LEU A 20 36.42 -35.77 -9.34
N LYS A 21 36.27 -37.10 -9.42
CA LYS A 21 35.04 -37.79 -8.98
C LYS A 21 34.80 -37.62 -7.47
N LYS A 22 35.85 -37.64 -6.63
CA LYS A 22 35.73 -37.35 -5.20
C LYS A 22 35.28 -35.91 -4.98
N MET A 23 35.88 -34.95 -5.70
CA MET A 23 35.53 -33.54 -5.60
C MET A 23 34.07 -33.27 -6.01
N ILE A 24 33.60 -33.87 -7.11
CA ILE A 24 32.19 -33.76 -7.54
C ILE A 24 31.25 -34.31 -6.46
N LYS A 25 31.60 -35.46 -5.84
CA LYS A 25 30.79 -36.00 -4.73
C LYS A 25 30.74 -35.07 -3.53
N THR A 26 31.86 -34.45 -3.16
CA THR A 26 31.89 -33.48 -2.06
C THR A 26 31.08 -32.22 -2.38
N LEU A 27 31.17 -31.72 -3.61
CA LEU A 27 30.39 -30.56 -4.05
C LEU A 27 28.89 -30.89 -4.06
N GLN A 28 28.50 -32.07 -4.56
CA GLN A 28 27.12 -32.51 -4.54
C GLN A 28 26.57 -32.59 -3.11
N ALA A 29 27.32 -33.20 -2.18
CA ALA A 29 26.93 -33.26 -0.78
C ALA A 29 26.79 -31.86 -0.15
N THR A 30 27.62 -30.90 -0.59
CA THR A 30 27.56 -29.51 -0.12
C THR A 30 26.31 -28.80 -0.66
N VAL A 31 25.98 -28.99 -1.94
CA VAL A 31 24.77 -28.45 -2.57
C VAL A 31 23.52 -29.04 -1.91
N ASP A 32 23.48 -30.35 -1.70
CA ASP A 32 22.34 -31.01 -1.05
C ASP A 32 22.16 -30.51 0.40
N ALA A 33 23.26 -30.28 1.12
CA ALA A 33 23.22 -29.69 2.46
C ALA A 33 22.76 -28.23 2.44
N ALA A 34 23.16 -27.44 1.43
CA ALA A 34 22.71 -26.06 1.27
C ALA A 34 21.21 -26.00 0.96
N ASN A 35 20.73 -26.80 0.01
CA ASN A 35 19.30 -26.87 -0.35
C ASN A 35 18.43 -27.22 0.86
N LYS A 36 18.84 -28.19 1.69
CA LYS A 36 18.12 -28.52 2.94
C LYS A 36 18.06 -27.37 3.93
N ARG A 37 19.12 -26.54 4.03
CA ARG A 37 19.10 -25.35 4.87
C ARG A 37 18.18 -24.27 4.30
N GLU A 38 18.20 -24.07 2.98
CA GLU A 38 17.29 -23.13 2.32
C GLU A 38 15.83 -23.53 2.54
N GLU A 39 15.49 -24.80 2.37
CA GLU A 39 14.15 -25.32 2.65
C GLU A 39 13.72 -25.03 4.09
N ALA A 40 14.57 -25.31 5.08
CA ALA A 40 14.27 -25.02 6.49
C ALA A 40 14.07 -23.51 6.75
N LEU A 41 14.93 -22.66 6.20
CA LEU A 41 14.82 -21.20 6.33
C LEU A 41 13.55 -20.67 5.64
N THR A 42 13.17 -21.23 4.49
CA THR A 42 11.96 -20.81 3.79
C THR A 42 10.70 -21.13 4.58
N GLN A 43 10.65 -22.31 5.22
CA GLN A 43 9.56 -22.70 6.11
C GLN A 43 9.46 -21.76 7.31
N GLU A 44 10.57 -21.47 7.98
CA GLU A 44 10.60 -20.53 9.12
C GLU A 44 10.12 -19.13 8.71
N ARG A 45 10.59 -18.65 7.55
CA ARG A 45 10.19 -17.37 6.97
C ARG A 45 8.70 -17.32 6.65
N ASP A 46 8.10 -18.41 6.21
CA ASP A 46 6.65 -18.47 5.94
C ASP A 46 5.85 -18.50 7.25
N ASN A 47 6.26 -19.28 8.24
CA ASN A 47 5.65 -19.28 9.57
C ASN A 47 5.65 -17.88 10.22
N LEU A 48 6.79 -17.18 10.16
CA LEU A 48 6.92 -15.82 10.70
C LEU A 48 6.04 -14.81 9.95
N LYS A 49 5.88 -14.96 8.63
CA LYS A 49 4.96 -14.11 7.86
C LYS A 49 3.51 -14.31 8.29
N GLU A 50 3.10 -15.56 8.49
CA GLU A 50 1.75 -15.88 8.98
C GLU A 50 1.51 -15.29 10.37
N GLU A 51 2.48 -15.37 11.27
CA GLU A 51 2.40 -14.74 12.60
C GLU A 51 2.26 -13.23 12.51
N ILE A 52 3.08 -12.58 11.66
CA ILE A 52 3.00 -11.13 11.43
C ILE A 52 1.63 -10.75 10.86
N ASP A 53 1.10 -11.51 9.91
CA ASP A 53 -0.20 -11.23 9.30
C ASP A 53 -1.33 -11.41 10.31
N LEU A 54 -1.25 -12.42 11.19
CA LEU A 54 -2.18 -12.61 12.29
C LEU A 54 -2.14 -11.42 13.27
N LEU A 55 -0.94 -10.97 13.67
CA LEU A 55 -0.78 -9.82 14.55
C LEU A 55 -1.28 -8.53 13.90
N ARG A 56 -0.98 -8.31 12.62
CA ARG A 56 -1.49 -7.16 11.85
C ARG A 56 -3.02 -7.18 11.76
N LYS A 57 -3.62 -8.34 11.53
CA LYS A 57 -5.10 -8.49 11.57
C LYS A 57 -5.67 -8.22 12.95
N LYS A 58 -4.99 -8.64 14.05
CA LYS A 58 -5.44 -8.32 15.41
C LYS A 58 -5.36 -6.82 15.73
N LEU A 59 -4.29 -6.15 15.29
CA LEU A 59 -4.06 -4.73 15.59
C LEU A 59 -4.86 -3.78 14.68
N PHE A 60 -4.92 -4.09 13.39
CA PHE A 60 -5.45 -3.20 12.35
C PHE A 60 -6.60 -3.80 11.53
N GLY A 61 -6.94 -5.07 11.75
CA GLY A 61 -8.13 -5.65 11.13
C GLY A 61 -9.39 -5.03 11.71
N THR A 62 -10.51 -5.19 11.00
CA THR A 62 -11.83 -4.85 11.53
C THR A 62 -12.08 -5.76 12.72
N SER A 63 -11.78 -5.30 13.95
CA SER A 63 -12.25 -6.01 15.13
C SER A 63 -13.77 -5.94 15.04
N SER A 64 -14.42 -7.09 14.83
CA SER A 64 -15.80 -7.23 15.26
C SER A 64 -15.83 -6.67 16.69
N GLU A 65 -16.80 -5.82 17.00
CA GLU A 65 -16.89 -5.02 18.24
C GLU A 65 -16.92 -5.87 19.54
N LYS A 66 -16.78 -7.20 19.40
CA LYS A 66 -16.39 -8.19 20.43
C LYS A 66 -15.01 -7.89 21.03
N ARG A 67 -14.85 -6.76 21.70
CA ARG A 67 -13.70 -6.52 22.58
C ARG A 67 -14.09 -6.92 23.99
N THR A 68 -13.68 -8.09 24.43
CA THR A 68 -13.53 -8.39 25.85
C THR A 68 -12.30 -7.62 26.36
N LEU A 69 -12.47 -6.32 26.60
CA LEU A 69 -11.46 -5.53 27.28
C LEU A 69 -11.49 -5.93 28.75
N ASP A 70 -10.71 -6.94 29.11
CA ASP A 70 -10.52 -7.34 30.50
C ASP A 70 -9.55 -6.36 31.18
N ILE A 71 -10.01 -5.12 31.34
CA ILE A 71 -9.30 -4.07 32.05
C ILE A 71 -9.61 -4.25 33.54
N PRO A 72 -8.61 -4.46 34.41
CA PRO A 72 -8.86 -4.71 35.83
C PRO A 72 -9.62 -3.53 36.46
N GLY A 73 -10.83 -3.80 36.94
CA GLY A 73 -11.73 -2.82 37.57
C GLY A 73 -12.80 -2.21 36.67
N GLN A 74 -12.83 -2.52 35.36
CA GLN A 74 -13.88 -2.06 34.45
C GLN A 74 -14.84 -3.21 34.12
N LEU A 75 -16.11 -3.08 34.52
CA LEU A 75 -17.16 -4.04 34.16
C LEU A 75 -17.56 -3.87 32.69
N ASN A 76 -17.78 -4.98 32.00
CA ASN A 76 -18.11 -5.00 30.57
C ASN A 76 -19.63 -4.74 30.37
N PHE A 77 -20.05 -3.48 30.51
CA PHE A 77 -21.47 -3.05 30.53
C PHE A 77 -22.27 -3.35 29.24
N PHE A 78 -21.61 -3.56 28.10
CA PHE A 78 -22.28 -3.74 26.81
C PHE A 78 -22.33 -5.22 26.35
N ASN A 79 -22.04 -6.18 27.25
CA ASN A 79 -21.93 -7.60 26.91
C ASN A 79 -23.15 -8.46 27.32
N GLU A 80 -24.28 -7.85 27.68
CA GLU A 80 -25.46 -8.57 28.18
C GLU A 80 -26.05 -9.51 27.11
N ALA A 81 -26.13 -9.07 25.85
CA ALA A 81 -26.70 -9.87 24.77
C ALA A 81 -25.86 -11.12 24.41
N GLU A 82 -24.53 -11.07 24.55
CA GLU A 82 -23.68 -12.25 24.29
C GLU A 82 -23.69 -13.25 25.46
N LEU A 83 -23.87 -12.77 26.70
CA LEU A 83 -23.98 -13.61 27.89
C LEU A 83 -25.30 -14.39 27.94
N GLU A 84 -26.38 -13.79 27.43
CA GLU A 84 -27.70 -14.42 27.34
C GLU A 84 -27.90 -15.25 26.06
N GLN A 85 -26.95 -15.23 25.12
CA GLN A 85 -27.05 -15.99 23.88
C GLN A 85 -26.86 -17.49 24.14
N ASP A 86 -27.77 -18.31 23.59
CA ASP A 86 -27.66 -19.78 23.68
C ASP A 86 -26.35 -20.27 23.04
N PRO A 87 -25.58 -21.13 23.75
CA PRO A 87 -24.27 -21.60 23.29
C PRO A 87 -24.36 -22.45 22.01
N GLU A 88 -25.54 -22.97 21.69
CA GLU A 88 -25.81 -23.72 20.46
C GLU A 88 -26.04 -22.80 19.25
N ALA A 89 -26.64 -21.62 19.47
CA ALA A 89 -26.80 -20.58 18.46
C ALA A 89 -25.45 -19.90 18.15
N ALA A 90 -24.63 -19.62 19.16
CA ALA A 90 -23.29 -19.05 18.97
C ALA A 90 -22.37 -19.97 18.14
N LYS A 91 -22.41 -21.28 18.40
CA LYS A 91 -21.65 -22.28 17.61
C LYS A 91 -22.14 -22.39 16.17
N ALA A 92 -23.44 -22.21 15.93
CA ALA A 92 -24.01 -22.24 14.59
C ALA A 92 -23.57 -21.03 13.75
N GLU A 93 -23.49 -19.84 14.34
CA GLU A 93 -22.96 -18.64 13.68
C GLU A 93 -21.46 -18.76 13.37
N ASP A 94 -20.66 -19.28 14.31
CA ASP A 94 -19.23 -19.54 14.08
C ASP A 94 -19.02 -20.57 12.95
N LEU A 95 -19.84 -21.63 12.90
CA LEU A 95 -19.80 -22.60 11.80
C LEU A 95 -20.24 -22.01 10.45
N GLU A 96 -21.21 -21.10 10.43
CA GLU A 96 -21.59 -20.38 9.20
C GLU A 96 -20.48 -19.43 8.70
N THR A 97 -19.64 -18.89 9.60
CA THR A 97 -18.47 -18.08 9.18
C THR A 97 -17.30 -18.90 8.62
N ILE A 98 -17.22 -20.20 8.91
CA ILE A 98 -16.19 -21.12 8.39
C ILE A 98 -16.54 -21.65 6.99
N LEU A 99 -17.84 -21.63 6.62
CA LEU A 99 -18.25 -22.00 5.28
C LEU A 99 -17.75 -20.95 4.26
N PRO A 100 -17.19 -21.37 3.11
CA PRO A 100 -16.72 -20.44 2.10
C PRO A 100 -17.89 -19.55 1.69
N GLU A 101 -17.69 -18.24 1.89
CA GLU A 101 -18.64 -17.15 1.71
C GLU A 101 -19.73 -17.51 0.71
N LYS A 102 -20.97 -17.68 1.17
CA LYS A 102 -22.17 -17.63 0.34
C LYS A 102 -22.04 -16.37 -0.50
N THR A 103 -21.61 -16.56 -1.75
CA THR A 103 -21.34 -15.56 -2.78
C THR A 103 -21.28 -14.15 -2.22
N ALA A 104 -20.08 -13.69 -1.84
CA ALA A 104 -19.85 -12.29 -1.51
C ALA A 104 -20.56 -11.45 -2.58
N LYS A 105 -21.73 -10.91 -2.23
CA LYS A 105 -22.54 -10.13 -3.16
C LYS A 105 -21.59 -9.06 -3.61
N LYS A 106 -21.15 -9.11 -4.88
CA LYS A 106 -20.23 -8.12 -5.45
C LYS A 106 -20.76 -6.78 -5.01
N ARG A 107 -20.08 -6.14 -4.07
CA ARG A 107 -20.48 -4.81 -3.60
C ARG A 107 -20.57 -4.00 -4.88
N LYS A 108 -21.76 -3.45 -5.16
CA LYS A 108 -21.95 -2.63 -6.36
C LYS A 108 -20.79 -1.64 -6.39
N ALA A 109 -20.09 -1.57 -7.52
CA ALA A 109 -18.98 -0.66 -7.67
C ALA A 109 -19.44 0.72 -7.20
N ARG A 110 -18.64 1.35 -6.32
CA ARG A 110 -18.99 2.64 -5.75
C ARG A 110 -19.21 3.59 -6.92
N ALA A 111 -20.42 4.14 -7.04
CA ALA A 111 -20.77 5.03 -8.13
C ALA A 111 -19.71 6.12 -8.27
N THR A 112 -19.22 6.32 -9.49
CA THR A 112 -18.17 7.31 -9.75
C THR A 112 -18.72 8.72 -9.53
N ASP A 113 -17.87 9.70 -9.22
CA ASP A 113 -18.34 11.08 -9.00
C ASP A 113 -19.08 11.63 -10.23
N ALA A 114 -18.70 11.21 -11.43
CA ALA A 114 -19.42 11.53 -12.67
C ALA A 114 -20.88 11.03 -12.67
N GLU A 115 -21.14 9.86 -12.08
CA GLU A 115 -22.49 9.31 -11.95
C GLU A 115 -23.28 10.01 -10.84
N ARG A 116 -22.61 10.40 -9.74
CA ARG A 116 -23.25 11.06 -8.59
C ARG A 116 -23.73 12.48 -8.89
N PHE A 117 -23.01 13.22 -9.73
CA PHE A 117 -23.33 14.62 -10.05
C PHE A 117 -24.06 14.80 -11.38
N LYS A 118 -24.55 13.71 -11.99
CA LYS A 118 -25.28 13.77 -13.26
C LYS A 118 -26.59 14.56 -13.10
N GLY A 119 -26.67 15.72 -13.77
CA GLY A 119 -27.84 16.59 -13.75
C GLY A 119 -27.84 17.69 -12.67
N VAL A 120 -26.78 17.81 -11.87
CA VAL A 120 -26.60 18.91 -10.91
C VAL A 120 -25.86 20.07 -11.59
N PRO A 121 -26.31 21.33 -11.48
CA PRO A 121 -25.60 22.47 -12.06
C PRO A 121 -24.23 22.66 -11.41
N ILE A 122 -23.21 22.89 -12.24
CA ILE A 122 -21.81 23.09 -11.84
C ILE A 122 -21.47 24.59 -11.93
N GLU A 123 -20.98 25.17 -10.84
CA GLU A 123 -20.48 26.55 -10.75
C GLU A 123 -18.96 26.52 -10.50
N LYS A 124 -18.18 27.18 -11.37
CA LYS A 124 -16.72 27.26 -11.23
C LYS A 124 -16.33 28.44 -10.32
N LYS A 125 -15.51 28.18 -9.31
CA LYS A 125 -14.92 29.17 -8.42
C LYS A 125 -13.41 29.19 -8.60
N TYR A 126 -12.87 30.37 -8.88
CA TYR A 126 -11.44 30.58 -9.00
C TYR A 126 -10.85 31.05 -7.67
N LEU A 127 -9.80 30.36 -7.24
CA LEU A 127 -8.97 30.75 -6.11
C LEU A 127 -7.85 31.60 -6.69
N GLU A 128 -8.00 32.91 -6.62
CA GLU A 128 -7.00 33.87 -7.08
C GLU A 128 -6.12 34.34 -5.92
N LEU A 129 -4.87 34.70 -6.22
CA LEU A 129 -4.00 35.37 -5.25
C LEU A 129 -4.56 36.77 -4.94
N SER A 130 -4.39 37.23 -3.70
CA SER A 130 -4.69 38.61 -3.32
C SER A 130 -3.80 39.61 -4.08
N GLU A 131 -4.22 40.87 -4.23
CA GLU A 131 -3.45 41.87 -5.00
C GLU A 131 -2.01 42.07 -4.47
N GLU A 132 -1.81 41.88 -3.16
CA GLU A 132 -0.50 41.96 -2.49
C GLU A 132 0.41 40.77 -2.86
N GLU A 133 -0.15 39.59 -3.09
CA GLU A 133 0.57 38.37 -3.47
C GLU A 133 0.76 38.22 -4.98
N LYS A 134 0.10 39.06 -5.78
CA LYS A 134 0.35 39.16 -7.23
C LYS A 134 1.71 39.81 -7.54
N LEU A 135 2.48 40.19 -6.54
CA LEU A 135 3.86 40.69 -6.69
C LEU A 135 4.86 39.60 -6.30
N CYS A 136 5.92 39.47 -7.10
CA CYS A 136 6.98 38.51 -6.80
C CYS A 136 7.72 38.92 -5.50
N PRO A 137 7.84 38.06 -4.48
CA PRO A 137 8.57 38.37 -3.24
C PRO A 137 10.08 38.56 -3.44
N VAL A 138 10.63 38.15 -4.59
CA VAL A 138 12.07 38.26 -4.89
C VAL A 138 12.41 39.59 -5.57
N CYS A 139 11.58 40.04 -6.51
CA CYS A 139 11.90 41.18 -7.37
C CYS A 139 10.78 42.23 -7.48
N GLY A 140 9.66 42.06 -6.79
CA GLY A 140 8.54 43.01 -6.75
C GLY A 140 7.78 43.15 -8.08
N THR A 141 8.08 42.34 -9.09
CA THR A 141 7.43 42.41 -10.41
C THR A 141 6.06 41.73 -10.37
N PRO A 142 5.03 42.26 -11.06
CA PRO A 142 3.72 41.60 -11.13
C PRO A 142 3.84 40.23 -11.79
N LEU A 143 3.24 39.23 -11.15
CA LEU A 143 3.22 37.85 -11.61
C LEU A 143 2.22 37.67 -12.76
N LYS A 144 2.54 36.79 -13.71
CA LYS A 144 1.71 36.47 -14.87
C LYS A 144 1.01 35.12 -14.68
N GLU A 145 -0.27 35.05 -15.01
CA GLU A 145 -1.06 33.80 -15.01
C GLU A 145 -0.54 32.83 -16.08
N ILE A 146 -0.20 31.60 -15.69
CA ILE A 146 0.32 30.55 -16.58
C ILE A 146 -0.74 29.49 -16.86
N GLY A 147 -1.49 29.09 -15.82
CA GLY A 147 -2.37 27.94 -15.92
C GLY A 147 -3.35 27.80 -14.76
N GLU A 148 -4.36 26.96 -14.97
CA GLU A 148 -5.41 26.65 -14.01
C GLU A 148 -5.30 25.18 -13.61
N GLU A 149 -5.35 24.90 -12.31
CA GLU A 149 -5.33 23.55 -11.75
C GLU A 149 -6.63 23.26 -11.00
N PHE A 150 -7.17 22.06 -11.18
CA PHE A 150 -8.36 21.63 -10.47
C PHE A 150 -8.00 21.18 -9.05
N VAL A 151 -8.59 21.83 -8.04
CA VAL A 151 -8.29 21.55 -6.63
C VAL A 151 -9.28 20.54 -6.06
N ARG A 152 -10.57 20.85 -6.12
CA ARG A 152 -11.62 20.05 -5.49
C ARG A 152 -13.02 20.38 -5.99
N ARG A 153 -13.95 19.46 -5.75
CA ARG A 153 -15.40 19.63 -5.96
C ARG A 153 -16.12 19.57 -4.62
N GLU A 154 -17.04 20.50 -4.39
CA GLU A 154 -17.91 20.53 -3.21
C GLU A 154 -19.37 20.55 -3.64
N LEU A 155 -20.21 19.68 -3.07
CA LEU A 155 -21.65 19.73 -3.26
C LEU A 155 -22.25 20.69 -2.23
N VAL A 156 -22.86 21.77 -2.70
CA VAL A 156 -23.53 22.76 -1.85
C VAL A 156 -25.03 22.64 -2.01
N PHE A 157 -25.69 22.47 -0.87
CA PHE A 157 -27.13 22.48 -0.75
C PHE A 157 -27.60 23.92 -0.53
N VAL A 158 -28.24 24.51 -1.53
CA VAL A 158 -29.03 25.73 -1.38
C VAL A 158 -30.48 25.27 -1.19
N PRO A 159 -31.28 25.88 -0.31
CA PRO A 159 -32.68 25.46 -0.12
C PRO A 159 -33.40 25.28 -1.47
N ALA A 160 -33.96 24.08 -1.68
CA ALA A 160 -34.61 23.63 -2.91
C ALA A 160 -33.74 23.42 -4.17
N LYS A 161 -32.41 23.58 -4.11
CA LYS A 161 -31.50 23.37 -5.25
C LYS A 161 -30.15 22.78 -4.82
N LEU A 162 -29.74 21.71 -5.49
CA LEU A 162 -28.37 21.18 -5.39
C LEU A 162 -27.46 21.90 -6.39
N LYS A 163 -26.26 22.29 -5.97
CA LYS A 163 -25.22 22.85 -6.83
C LYS A 163 -23.88 22.19 -6.52
N VAL A 164 -23.02 22.09 -7.52
CA VAL A 164 -21.63 21.64 -7.34
C VAL A 164 -20.70 22.82 -7.58
N TYR A 165 -19.84 23.14 -6.61
CA TYR A 165 -18.74 24.06 -6.80
C TYR A 165 -17.48 23.32 -7.23
N GLU A 166 -16.91 23.72 -8.37
CA GLU A 166 -15.58 23.31 -8.79
C GLU A 166 -14.58 24.41 -8.47
N TYR A 167 -13.61 24.12 -7.61
CA TYR A 167 -12.55 25.06 -7.26
C TYR A 167 -11.34 24.86 -8.17
N TYR A 168 -10.93 25.95 -8.82
CA TYR A 168 -9.75 26.02 -9.66
C TYR A 168 -8.73 26.97 -9.04
N SER A 169 -7.49 26.53 -8.84
CA SER A 169 -6.38 27.39 -8.44
C SER A 169 -5.64 27.90 -9.66
N LYS A 170 -5.39 29.21 -9.71
CA LYS A 170 -4.55 29.82 -10.73
C LYS A 170 -3.08 29.74 -10.32
N SER A 171 -2.22 29.39 -11.26
CA SER A 171 -0.77 29.35 -11.09
C SER A 171 -0.12 30.55 -11.76
N TYR A 172 0.84 31.15 -11.07
CA TYR A 172 1.48 32.40 -11.46
C TYR A 172 3.01 32.24 -11.61
N GLU A 173 3.59 32.88 -12.62
CA GLU A 173 5.05 32.98 -12.85
C GLU A 173 5.53 34.42 -12.68
N CYS A 174 6.77 34.56 -12.22
CA CYS A 174 7.48 35.82 -12.40
C CYS A 174 8.21 35.84 -13.76
N PRO A 175 7.88 36.78 -14.66
CA PRO A 175 8.55 36.87 -15.97
C PRO A 175 10.05 37.19 -15.85
N GLN A 176 10.45 37.92 -14.80
CA GLN A 176 11.84 38.34 -14.59
C GLN A 176 12.70 37.24 -13.97
N CYS A 177 12.19 36.52 -12.96
CA CYS A 177 12.90 35.40 -12.34
C CYS A 177 13.06 34.21 -13.29
N ARG A 178 12.08 34.00 -14.20
CA ARG A 178 12.19 32.99 -15.26
C ARG A 178 13.39 33.23 -16.19
N LEU A 179 13.69 34.50 -16.51
CA LEU A 179 14.84 34.86 -17.36
C LEU A 179 16.20 34.68 -16.66
N GLN A 180 16.20 34.58 -15.33
CA GLN A 180 17.39 34.35 -14.50
C GLN A 180 17.54 32.88 -14.08
N ASP A 181 16.82 31.95 -14.73
CA ASP A 181 16.74 30.51 -14.41
C ASP A 181 16.29 30.19 -12.98
N ILE A 182 15.64 31.13 -12.29
CA ILE A 182 15.01 30.90 -10.99
C ILE A 182 13.55 30.50 -11.25
N LEU A 183 13.29 29.20 -11.32
CA LEU A 183 11.94 28.65 -11.44
C LEU A 183 11.17 28.87 -10.13
N VAL A 184 10.41 29.96 -10.06
CA VAL A 184 9.46 30.19 -8.97
C VAL A 184 8.04 30.21 -9.52
N CYS A 185 7.35 29.09 -9.35
CA CYS A 185 5.92 28.98 -9.57
C CYS A 185 5.20 29.23 -8.24
N TYR A 186 4.26 30.17 -8.25
CA TYR A 186 3.42 30.49 -7.09
C TYR A 186 1.99 29.97 -7.34
N PRO A 187 1.65 28.78 -6.83
CA PRO A 187 0.28 28.29 -6.89
C PRO A 187 -0.57 29.06 -5.86
N SER A 188 -1.77 29.52 -6.27
CA SER A 188 -2.70 30.22 -5.37
C SER A 188 -3.23 29.35 -4.22
N SER A 189 -3.08 28.03 -4.33
CA SER A 189 -3.48 27.03 -3.33
C SER A 189 -2.63 27.02 -2.06
N ARG A 190 -1.55 27.82 -1.97
CA ARG A 190 -0.72 27.95 -0.74
C ARG A 190 -1.47 28.50 0.48
N GLN A 191 -2.65 29.11 0.30
CA GLN A 191 -3.43 29.67 1.41
C GLN A 191 -4.52 28.76 2.00
N ILE A 192 -4.64 27.50 1.57
CA ILE A 192 -5.68 26.61 2.08
C ILE A 192 -5.08 25.63 3.10
N LYS A 193 -4.93 26.10 4.34
CA LYS A 193 -4.82 25.26 5.55
C LYS A 193 -6.00 25.53 6.46
#